data_AF-A0A7S2V647-F1
#
_entry.id   AF-A0A7S2V647-F1
#
_cell.length_a   1.000
_cell.length_b   1.000
_cell.length_c   1.000
_cell.angle_alpha   90.00
_cell.angle_beta   90.00
_cell.angle_gamma   90.00
#
_symmetry.space_group_name_H-M   'P 1'
#
loop_
_entity.id
_entity.type
_entity.pdbx_description
1 polymer ?
#
loop_
_entity_poly.entity_id
_entity_poly.type
_entity_poly.pdbx_seq_one_letter_code
_entity_poly.pdbx_strand_id
1 'polypeptide(L)'
;MYHFLQEFLMAYPEYSTQEFYAFGESYGGHYVPAVSHRIFEGNQNSEGFPINLSGLGIGNGLTNPLIQYEYYAQMAMNNTYGIKAVGEDTYAHMLADTPRCLALIEACQSDISVCTKAQSFCGLALVQPYQN
;
A
#
# COMPACT_ATOMS: atom_id res chain seq x y z
N MET A 1 9.12 13.55 -4.33
CA MET A 1 10.12 12.46 -4.46
C MET A 1 10.90 12.55 -5.77
N TYR A 2 10.26 12.47 -6.94
CA TYR A 2 10.97 12.57 -8.23
C TYR A 2 11.92 13.78 -8.33
N HIS A 3 11.42 15.00 -8.05
CA HIS A 3 12.26 16.20 -8.04
C HIS A 3 13.44 16.11 -7.07
N PHE A 4 13.23 15.52 -5.88
CA PHE A 4 14.34 15.32 -4.94
C PHE A 4 15.41 14.40 -5.55
N LEU A 5 15.03 13.30 -6.20
CA LEU A 5 15.98 12.39 -6.84
C LEU A 5 16.73 13.08 -7.99
N GLN A 6 16.05 13.93 -8.76
CA GLN A 6 16.67 14.75 -9.81
C GLN A 6 17.74 15.67 -9.23
N GLU A 7 17.40 16.47 -8.21
CA GLU A 7 18.35 17.35 -7.54
C GLU A 7 19.50 16.59 -6.87
N PHE A 8 19.19 15.44 -6.24
CA PHE A 8 20.18 14.60 -5.60
C PHE A 8 21.22 14.07 -6.61
N LEU A 9 20.80 13.55 -7.75
CA LEU A 9 21.71 13.04 -8.77
C LEU A 9 22.45 14.15 -9.53
N MET A 10 21.89 15.36 -9.59
CA MET A 10 22.62 16.54 -10.05
C MET A 10 23.74 16.95 -9.09
N ALA A 11 23.47 16.89 -7.78
CA ALA A 11 24.45 17.21 -6.76
C ALA A 11 25.52 16.13 -6.59
N TYR A 12 25.16 14.86 -6.83
CA TYR A 12 26.01 13.68 -6.67
C TYR A 12 26.00 12.79 -7.92
N PRO A 13 26.57 13.28 -9.05
CA PRO A 13 26.51 12.59 -10.34
C PRO A 13 27.22 11.23 -10.35
N GLU A 14 28.11 10.95 -9.41
CA GLU A 14 28.77 9.65 -9.24
C GLU A 14 27.78 8.49 -9.01
N TYR A 15 26.56 8.78 -8.54
CA TYR A 15 25.51 7.77 -8.35
C TYR A 15 24.60 7.61 -9.57
N SER A 16 24.66 8.50 -10.57
CA SER A 16 23.75 8.49 -11.73
C SER A 16 23.87 7.26 -12.62
N THR A 17 25.03 6.60 -12.63
CA THR A 17 25.28 5.37 -13.40
C THR A 17 24.98 4.10 -12.63
N GLN A 18 24.74 4.20 -11.31
CA GLN A 18 24.46 3.05 -10.47
C GLN A 18 23.02 2.58 -10.63
N GLU A 19 22.81 1.29 -10.40
CA GLU A 19 21.48 0.71 -10.35
C GLU A 19 20.68 1.31 -9.18
N PHE A 20 19.51 1.87 -9.50
CA PHE A 20 18.61 2.45 -8.53
C PHE A 20 17.46 1.48 -8.22
N TYR A 21 17.19 1.27 -6.94
CA TYR A 21 16.09 0.45 -6.46
C TYR A 21 15.22 1.23 -5.48
N ALA A 22 13.90 1.18 -5.69
CA ALA A 22 12.93 1.76 -4.76
C ALA A 22 12.42 0.69 -3.78
N PHE A 23 12.68 0.87 -2.49
CA PHE A 23 12.17 -0.03 -1.45
C PHE A 23 11.27 0.70 -0.46
N GLY A 24 10.31 -0.02 0.10
CA GLY A 24 9.41 0.50 1.13
C GLY A 24 8.61 -0.61 1.81
N GLU A 25 8.04 -0.29 2.96
CA GLU A 25 7.25 -1.20 3.77
C GLU A 25 5.89 -0.59 4.12
N SER A 26 4.87 -1.42 4.37
CA SER A 26 3.56 -0.97 4.85
C SER A 26 2.90 -0.01 3.85
N TYR A 27 2.71 1.27 4.20
CA TYR A 27 2.20 2.28 3.26
C TYR A 27 3.17 2.58 2.11
N GLY A 28 4.43 2.13 2.22
CA GLY A 28 5.36 1.99 1.10
C GLY A 28 4.78 1.19 -0.08
N GLY A 29 3.78 0.32 0.16
CA GLY A 29 3.02 -0.35 -0.88
C GLY A 29 2.23 0.58 -1.82
N HIS A 30 1.95 1.83 -1.40
CA HIS A 30 1.43 2.90 -2.26
C HIS A 30 2.56 3.73 -2.88
N TYR A 31 3.57 4.10 -2.07
CA TYR A 31 4.62 5.02 -2.50
C TYR A 31 5.60 4.42 -3.49
N VAL A 32 6.04 3.18 -3.28
CA VAL A 32 7.06 2.55 -4.12
C VAL A 32 6.57 2.44 -5.57
N PRO A 33 5.37 1.89 -5.86
CA PRO A 33 4.86 1.88 -7.24
C PRO A 33 4.72 3.28 -7.83
N ALA A 34 4.20 4.26 -7.08
CA ALA A 34 3.99 5.61 -7.57
C ALA A 34 5.31 6.33 -7.91
N VAL A 35 6.33 6.19 -7.07
CA VAL A 35 7.66 6.77 -7.29
C VAL A 35 8.35 6.09 -8.46
N SER A 36 8.37 4.75 -8.49
CA SER A 36 8.97 3.98 -9.58
C SER A 36 8.29 4.28 -10.92
N HIS A 37 6.96 4.39 -10.95
CA HIS A 37 6.23 4.74 -12.16
C HIS A 37 6.58 6.15 -12.66
N ARG A 38 6.62 7.15 -11.77
CA ARG A 38 7.01 8.51 -12.15
C ARG A 38 8.43 8.60 -12.70
N ILE A 39 9.37 7.80 -12.15
CA ILE A 39 10.73 7.68 -12.68
C ILE A 39 10.72 7.06 -14.08
N PHE A 40 9.98 5.96 -14.25
CA PHE A 40 9.83 5.30 -15.55
C PHE A 40 9.28 6.25 -16.61
N GLU A 41 8.22 7.01 -16.32
CA GLU A 41 7.68 8.02 -17.24
C GLU A 41 8.70 9.11 -17.56
N GLY A 42 9.41 9.62 -16.54
CA GLY A 42 10.45 10.64 -16.73
C GLY A 42 11.56 10.18 -17.66
N ASN A 43 12.04 8.95 -17.49
CA ASN A 43 13.04 8.36 -18.39
C ASN A 43 12.51 8.23 -19.83
N GLN A 44 11.28 7.74 -20.01
CA GLN A 44 10.68 7.56 -21.34
C GLN A 44 10.47 8.88 -22.08
N ASN A 45 10.15 9.94 -21.34
CA ASN A 45 9.94 11.28 -21.88
C ASN A 45 11.25 12.10 -21.95
N SER A 46 12.40 11.53 -21.58
CA SER A 46 13.68 12.24 -21.48
C SER A 46 13.61 13.50 -20.57
N GLU A 47 12.85 13.42 -19.48
CA GLU A 47 12.68 14.49 -18.51
C GLU A 47 13.79 14.50 -17.46
N GLY A 48 14.68 15.50 -17.52
CA GLY A 48 15.74 15.67 -16.53
C GLY A 48 16.86 14.63 -16.66
N PHE A 49 17.55 14.35 -15.56
CA PHE A 49 18.61 13.35 -15.51
C PHE A 49 18.02 11.94 -15.50
N PRO A 50 18.50 11.03 -16.38
CA PRO A 50 18.03 9.65 -16.41
C PRO A 50 18.39 8.94 -15.12
N ILE A 51 17.42 8.23 -14.53
CA ILE A 51 17.61 7.41 -13.33
C ILE A 51 17.61 5.95 -13.77
N ASN A 52 18.69 5.22 -13.52
CA ASN A 52 18.78 3.80 -13.88
C ASN A 52 17.93 2.91 -12.94
N LEU A 53 16.60 2.99 -13.06
CA LEU A 53 15.66 2.21 -12.25
C LEU A 53 15.74 0.72 -12.62
N SER A 54 16.49 -0.05 -11.84
CA SER A 54 16.73 -1.48 -12.05
C SER A 54 15.71 -2.37 -11.34
N GLY A 55 14.97 -1.84 -10.36
CA GLY A 55 13.94 -2.61 -9.69
C GLY A 55 13.24 -1.89 -8.54
N LEU A 56 12.31 -2.60 -7.91
CA LEU A 56 11.62 -2.14 -6.71
C LEU A 56 11.28 -3.32 -5.80
N GLY A 57 11.06 -3.03 -4.51
CA GLY A 57 10.63 -4.02 -3.54
C GLY A 57 9.66 -3.43 -2.50
N ILE A 58 8.66 -4.23 -2.13
CA ILE A 58 7.62 -3.84 -1.18
C ILE A 58 7.52 -4.92 -0.10
N GLY A 59 7.91 -4.59 1.13
CA GLY A 59 7.72 -5.45 2.29
C GLY A 59 6.36 -5.20 2.94
N ASN A 60 5.59 -6.26 3.24
CA ASN A 60 4.34 -6.19 4.01
C ASN A 60 3.42 -5.01 3.61
N GLY A 61 3.32 -4.73 2.31
CA GLY A 61 2.73 -3.49 1.81
C GLY A 61 1.21 -3.52 1.78
N LEU A 62 0.58 -2.37 2.04
CA LEU A 62 -0.80 -2.12 1.61
C LEU A 62 -0.74 -1.53 0.20
N THR A 63 -1.12 -2.30 -0.82
CA THR A 63 -1.03 -1.93 -2.25
C THR A 63 -2.39 -2.03 -2.93
N ASN A 64 -3.15 -3.09 -2.66
CA ASN A 64 -4.51 -3.26 -3.17
C ASN A 64 -5.45 -3.53 -1.99
N PRO A 65 -6.06 -2.47 -1.41
CA PRO A 65 -6.98 -2.62 -0.31
C PRO A 65 -8.18 -3.53 -0.62
N LEU A 66 -8.69 -3.54 -1.86
CA LEU A 66 -9.86 -4.34 -2.22
C LEU A 66 -9.61 -5.84 -2.05
N ILE A 67 -8.41 -6.30 -2.41
CA ILE A 67 -8.01 -7.70 -2.20
C ILE A 67 -7.61 -7.92 -0.74
N GLN A 68 -6.77 -7.04 -0.19
CA GLN A 68 -6.14 -7.29 1.11
C GLN A 68 -7.12 -7.23 2.28
N TYR A 69 -8.15 -6.38 2.21
CA TYR A 69 -9.10 -6.25 3.32
C TYR A 69 -9.98 -7.49 3.55
N GLU A 70 -10.11 -8.37 2.55
CA GLU A 70 -10.83 -9.65 2.67
C GLU A 70 -10.17 -10.58 3.71
N TYR A 71 -8.85 -10.44 3.94
CA TYR A 71 -8.07 -11.38 4.73
C TYR A 71 -7.93 -11.01 6.21
N TYR A 72 -8.37 -9.82 6.65
CA TYR A 72 -8.16 -9.36 8.03
C TYR A 72 -8.81 -10.29 9.07
N ALA A 73 -10.08 -10.66 8.86
CA ALA A 73 -10.79 -11.56 9.78
C ALA A 73 -10.13 -12.95 9.84
N GLN A 74 -9.75 -13.51 8.69
CA GLN A 74 -9.09 -14.82 8.63
C GLN A 74 -7.72 -14.78 9.29
N MET A 75 -6.93 -13.73 9.08
CA MET A 75 -5.65 -13.57 9.74
C MET A 75 -5.80 -13.44 11.27
N ALA A 76 -6.87 -12.79 11.76
CA ALA A 76 -7.10 -12.61 13.18
C ALA A 76 -7.50 -13.91 13.92
N MET A 77 -8.17 -14.86 13.26
CA MET A 77 -8.71 -16.07 13.91
C MET A 77 -8.11 -17.38 13.38
N ASN A 78 -7.88 -17.50 12.07
CA ASN A 78 -7.54 -18.72 11.35
C ASN A 78 -6.21 -18.58 10.58
N ASN A 79 -5.20 -17.95 11.18
CA ASN A 79 -3.87 -17.85 10.58
C ASN A 79 -3.06 -19.14 10.72
N THR A 80 -1.97 -19.22 9.96
CA THR A 80 -1.03 -20.36 9.95
C THR A 80 -0.16 -20.46 11.20
N TYR A 81 -0.18 -19.45 12.09
CA TYR A 81 0.56 -19.45 13.35
C TYR A 81 -0.24 -20.09 14.50
N GLY A 82 -1.52 -20.42 14.29
CA GLY A 82 -2.38 -20.98 15.33
C GLY A 82 -2.76 -19.99 16.42
N ILE A 83 -2.63 -18.69 16.16
CA ILE A 83 -2.95 -17.61 17.12
C ILE A 83 -4.37 -17.14 16.89
N LYS A 84 -5.18 -17.07 17.95
CA LYS A 84 -6.49 -16.41 17.94
C LYS A 84 -6.35 -15.02 18.56
N ALA A 85 -6.24 -14.00 17.73
CA ALA A 85 -6.08 -12.60 18.15
C ALA A 85 -7.39 -11.94 18.57
N VAL A 86 -8.54 -12.54 18.22
CA VAL A 86 -9.89 -12.06 18.59
C VAL A 86 -10.76 -13.23 19.06
N GLY A 87 -11.82 -12.92 19.83
CA GLY A 87 -12.84 -13.88 20.21
C GLY A 87 -13.78 -14.28 19.06
N GLU A 88 -14.54 -15.36 19.24
CA GLU A 88 -15.44 -15.90 18.21
C GLU A 88 -16.54 -14.91 17.79
N ASP A 89 -17.14 -14.21 18.76
CA ASP A 89 -18.14 -13.17 18.48
C ASP A 89 -17.55 -12.02 17.66
N THR A 90 -16.36 -11.52 18.03
CA THR A 90 -15.65 -10.48 17.28
C THR A 90 -15.33 -10.93 15.87
N TYR A 91 -14.85 -12.16 15.68
CA TYR A 91 -14.57 -12.73 14.37
C TYR A 91 -15.84 -12.81 13.49
N ALA A 92 -16.98 -13.22 14.07
CA ALA A 92 -18.25 -13.25 13.36
C ALA A 92 -18.69 -11.84 12.90
N HIS A 93 -18.51 -10.83 13.74
CA HIS A 93 -18.77 -9.43 13.37
C HIS A 93 -17.84 -8.93 12.27
N MET A 94 -16.53 -9.21 12.36
CA MET A 94 -15.58 -8.85 11.31
C MET A 94 -15.99 -9.45 9.96
N LEU A 95 -16.34 -10.74 9.91
CA LEU A 95 -16.83 -11.39 8.68
C LEU A 95 -18.10 -10.75 8.12
N ALA A 96 -19.04 -10.38 8.99
CA ALA A 96 -20.29 -9.74 8.60
C ALA A 96 -20.07 -8.33 8.02
N ASP A 97 -19.07 -7.59 8.52
CA ASP A 97 -18.74 -6.24 8.05
C ASP A 97 -17.83 -6.22 6.82
N THR A 98 -17.10 -7.30 6.52
CA THR A 98 -16.20 -7.39 5.35
C THR A 98 -16.88 -6.97 4.03
N PRO A 99 -18.05 -7.51 3.62
CA PRO A 99 -18.66 -7.13 2.35
C PRO A 99 -18.95 -5.64 2.23
N ARG A 100 -19.36 -4.99 3.34
CA ARG A 100 -19.62 -3.54 3.36
C ARG A 100 -18.33 -2.74 3.24
N CYS A 101 -17.25 -3.18 3.90
CA CYS A 101 -15.95 -2.56 3.74
C CYS A 101 -15.47 -2.64 2.29
N LEU A 102 -15.53 -3.82 1.67
CA LEU A 102 -15.10 -4.02 0.27
C LEU A 102 -15.91 -3.15 -0.70
N ALA A 103 -17.24 -3.07 -0.53
CA ALA A 103 -18.08 -2.22 -1.35
C ALA A 103 -17.72 -0.72 -1.25
N LEU A 104 -17.34 -0.24 -0.06
CA LEU A 104 -16.88 1.14 0.13
C LEU A 104 -15.51 1.39 -0.51
N ILE A 105 -14.59 0.42 -0.42
CA ILE A 105 -13.28 0.49 -1.09
C ILE A 105 -13.46 0.51 -2.60
N GLU A 106 -14.33 -0.33 -3.15
CA GLU A 106 -14.64 -0.37 -4.58
C GLU A 106 -15.25 0.95 -5.06
N ALA A 107 -16.21 1.51 -4.32
CA ALA A 107 -16.79 2.81 -4.63
C ALA A 107 -15.74 3.94 -4.61
N CYS A 108 -14.77 3.91 -3.69
CA CYS A 108 -13.68 4.88 -3.62
C CYS A 108 -12.79 4.89 -4.88
N GLN A 109 -12.72 3.80 -5.65
CA GLN A 109 -11.92 3.75 -6.88
C GLN A 109 -12.43 4.72 -7.97
N SER A 110 -13.72 5.04 -7.94
CA SER A 110 -14.36 5.95 -8.92
C SER A 110 -14.91 7.23 -8.30
N ASP A 111 -15.16 7.26 -6.98
CA ASP A 111 -15.64 8.42 -6.24
C ASP A 111 -14.77 8.70 -5.01
N ILE A 112 -13.88 9.69 -5.14
CA ILE A 112 -12.95 10.08 -4.09
C ILE A 112 -13.65 10.55 -2.79
N SER A 113 -14.90 11.02 -2.88
CA SER A 113 -15.64 11.47 -1.70
C SER A 113 -15.99 10.32 -0.74
N VAL A 114 -15.99 9.08 -1.25
CA VAL A 114 -16.27 7.86 -0.46
C VAL A 114 -15.04 7.37 0.29
N CYS A 115 -13.82 7.72 -0.14
CA CYS A 115 -12.58 7.16 0.38
C CYS A 115 -12.39 7.34 1.89
N THR A 116 -12.69 8.53 2.44
CA THR A 116 -12.60 8.79 3.89
C THR A 116 -13.58 7.91 4.68
N LYS A 117 -14.77 7.65 4.12
CA LYS A 117 -15.77 6.76 4.72
C LYS A 117 -15.33 5.31 4.65
N ALA A 118 -14.77 4.88 3.53
CA ALA A 118 -14.19 3.55 3.37
C ALA A 118 -13.09 3.31 4.39
N GLN A 119 -12.10 4.21 4.47
CA GLN A 119 -11.00 4.14 5.43
C GLN A 119 -11.50 4.07 6.87
N SER A 120 -12.43 4.94 7.26
CA SER A 120 -12.95 4.98 8.64
C SER A 120 -13.73 3.72 8.99
N PHE A 121 -14.66 3.29 8.13
CA PHE A 121 -15.48 2.10 8.39
C PHE A 121 -14.61 0.84 8.45
N CYS A 122 -13.77 0.62 7.43
CA CYS A 122 -12.91 -0.56 7.35
C CYS A 122 -11.88 -0.61 8.50
N GLY A 123 -11.31 0.54 8.89
CA GLY A 123 -10.39 0.61 10.03
C GLY A 123 -11.06 0.20 11.34
N LEU A 124 -12.25 0.73 11.62
CA LEU A 124 -12.99 0.40 12.84
C LEU A 124 -13.47 -1.06 12.84
N ALA A 125 -13.99 -1.54 11.71
CA ALA A 125 -14.63 -2.86 11.64
C ALA A 125 -13.62 -4.02 11.52
N LEU A 126 -12.50 -3.81 10.82
CA LEU A 126 -11.61 -4.91 10.44
C LEU A 126 -10.19 -4.80 10.98
N VAL A 127 -9.74 -3.63 11.43
CA VAL A 127 -8.36 -3.43 11.91
C VAL A 127 -8.32 -3.23 13.43
N GLN A 128 -9.16 -2.33 13.95
CA GLN A 128 -9.23 -2.05 15.37
C GLN A 128 -9.51 -3.28 16.27
N PRO A 129 -10.30 -4.30 15.86
CA PRO A 129 -10.68 -5.39 16.76
C PRO A 129 -9.53 -6.21 17.36
N TYR A 130 -8.34 -6.25 16.76
CA TYR A 130 -7.16 -6.93 17.30
C TYR A 130 -6.05 -5.96 17.76
N GLN A 131 -6.36 -4.66 17.83
CA GLN A 131 -5.45 -3.63 18.37
C GLN A 131 -5.70 -3.33 19.86
N ASN A 132 -6.71 -3.95 20.46
CA ASN A 132 -7.13 -3.73 21.85
C ASN A 132 -7.02 -5.02 22.68
#